data_AF-A0A1F9Q2E5-F1
#
_entry.id   AF-A0A1F9Q2E5-F1
#
_cell.length_a   1.000
_cell.length_b   1.000
_cell.length_c   1.000
_cell.angle_alpha   90.00
_cell.angle_beta   90.00
_cell.angle_gamma   90.00
#
_symmetry.space_group_name_H-M   'P 1'
#
loop_
_entity.id
_entity.type
_entity.pdbx_description
1 polymer ?
#
loop_
_entity_poly.entity_id
_entity_poly.type
_entity_poly.pdbx_seq_one_letter_code
_entity_poly.pdbx_strand_id
1 'polypeptide(L)'
;MKQKIRFEKNIKEGKLTILESSEVDPGFVMPLLEEEYSLEDVVKASAAGFKSFRQLIRRKSFFPTAEVCMKLFEGTVEFFKNDAEQIIIIEYDDADAFPKEEKFILKDDDVVELDQILEEDGETSEDEIKEIDDGEDSLRYSPEDISEHEN
;
A
#
# COMPACT_ATOMS: atom_id res chain seq x y z
N MET A 1 -4.02 3.42 11.63
CA MET A 1 -5.32 2.80 11.32
C MET A 1 -5.19 1.29 11.44
N LYS A 2 -6.00 0.69 12.31
CA LYS A 2 -5.98 -0.77 12.52
C LYS A 2 -6.99 -1.46 11.61
N GLN A 3 -6.52 -2.48 10.92
CA GLN A 3 -7.31 -3.37 10.09
C GLN A 3 -7.31 -4.78 10.67
N LYS A 4 -8.44 -5.47 10.53
CA LYS A 4 -8.59 -6.88 10.88
C LYS A 4 -9.14 -7.62 9.67
N ILE A 5 -8.43 -8.65 9.26
CA ILE A 5 -8.82 -9.48 8.12
C ILE A 5 -9.08 -10.89 8.64
N ARG A 6 -10.34 -11.32 8.58
CA ARG A 6 -10.78 -12.65 8.98
C ARG A 6 -10.87 -13.55 7.76
N PHE A 7 -10.27 -14.73 7.85
CA PHE A 7 -10.44 -15.82 6.90
C PHE A 7 -11.32 -16.88 7.54
N GLU A 8 -12.34 -17.34 6.81
CA GLU A 8 -13.28 -18.35 7.28
C GLU A 8 -13.51 -19.42 6.21
N LYS A 9 -13.17 -20.68 6.53
CA LYS A 9 -13.36 -21.83 5.63
C LYS A 9 -14.77 -22.40 5.81
N ASN A 10 -15.52 -22.45 4.72
CA ASN A 10 -16.69 -23.29 4.61
C ASN A 10 -16.30 -24.59 3.86
N ILE A 11 -15.84 -25.58 4.61
CA ILE A 11 -15.37 -26.87 4.06
C ILE A 11 -16.49 -27.61 3.30
N LYS A 12 -17.75 -27.44 3.71
CA LYS A 12 -18.90 -28.12 3.09
C LYS A 12 -19.18 -27.57 1.69
N GLU A 13 -19.03 -26.27 1.51
CA GLU A 13 -19.28 -25.59 0.23
C GLU A 13 -18.01 -25.41 -0.61
N GLY A 14 -16.84 -25.76 -0.06
CA GLY A 14 -15.56 -25.55 -0.73
C GLY A 14 -15.23 -24.06 -0.90
N LYS A 15 -15.69 -23.21 0.03
CA LYS A 15 -15.52 -21.76 -0.04
C LYS A 15 -14.65 -21.22 1.09
N LEU A 16 -14.02 -20.08 0.82
CA LEU A 16 -13.29 -19.28 1.79
C LEU A 16 -13.87 -17.86 1.76
N THR A 17 -14.34 -17.39 2.90
CA THR A 17 -14.78 -16.00 3.06
C THR A 17 -13.65 -15.18 3.67
N ILE A 18 -13.33 -14.05 3.03
CA ILE A 18 -12.42 -13.04 3.56
C ILE A 18 -13.26 -11.83 3.95
N LEU A 19 -13.24 -11.47 5.24
CA LEU A 19 -13.90 -10.29 5.79
C LEU A 19 -12.84 -9.29 6.23
N GLU A 20 -12.83 -8.11 5.60
CA GLU A 20 -12.01 -6.98 6.01
C GLU A 20 -12.84 -6.06 6.93
N SER A 21 -12.26 -5.69 8.06
CA SER A 21 -12.81 -4.69 8.98
C SER A 21 -11.73 -3.66 9.30
N SER A 22 -12.11 -2.39 9.42
CA SER A 22 -11.19 -1.32 9.79
C SER A 22 -11.74 -0.53 10.97
N GLU A 23 -10.81 -0.02 11.78
CA GLU A 23 -11.09 1.03 12.74
C GLU A 23 -11.48 2.30 11.97
N VAL A 24 -12.67 2.82 12.28
CA VAL A 24 -13.21 4.08 11.69
C VAL A 24 -13.17 5.23 12.69
N ASP A 25 -13.18 4.89 13.98
CA ASP A 25 -12.99 5.77 15.13
C ASP A 25 -12.19 5.01 16.20
N PRO A 26 -11.47 5.69 17.11
CA PRO A 26 -10.71 5.02 18.17
C PRO A 26 -11.55 3.99 18.96
N GLY A 27 -11.19 2.71 18.83
CA GLY A 27 -11.88 1.58 19.46
C GLY A 27 -13.15 1.11 18.75
N PHE A 28 -13.56 1.74 17.66
CA PHE A 28 -14.74 1.37 16.88
C PHE A 28 -14.35 0.81 15.51
N VAL A 29 -14.62 -0.48 15.32
CA VAL A 29 -14.27 -1.25 14.12
C VAL A 29 -15.55 -1.60 13.36
N MET A 30 -15.55 -1.34 12.05
CA MET A 30 -16.67 -1.69 11.17
C MET A 30 -16.21 -2.64 10.05
N PRO A 31 -17.08 -3.57 9.60
CA PRO A 31 -16.82 -4.35 8.40
C PRO A 31 -16.83 -3.43 7.17
N LEU A 32 -15.82 -3.57 6.32
CA LEU A 32 -15.67 -2.80 5.08
C LEU A 32 -16.02 -3.64 3.85
N LEU A 33 -15.62 -4.91 3.87
CA LEU A 33 -15.72 -5.78 2.71
C LEU A 33 -15.86 -7.24 3.13
N GLU A 34 -16.69 -7.98 2.39
CA GLU A 34 -16.76 -9.44 2.44
C GLU A 34 -16.62 -9.98 1.03
N GLU A 35 -15.70 -10.93 0.82
CA GLU A 35 -15.42 -11.55 -0.48
C GLU A 35 -15.31 -13.07 -0.34
N GLU A 36 -15.91 -13.80 -1.28
CA GLU A 36 -15.88 -15.26 -1.33
C GLU A 36 -14.89 -15.77 -2.39
N TYR A 37 -14.11 -16.78 -2.01
CA TYR A 37 -13.12 -17.45 -2.85
C TYR A 37 -13.38 -18.95 -2.89
N SER A 38 -12.91 -19.60 -3.95
CA SER A 38 -12.78 -21.07 -3.99
C SER A 38 -11.70 -21.48 -3.00
N LEU A 39 -12.05 -22.29 -2.00
CA LEU A 39 -11.10 -22.76 -1.00
C LEU A 39 -9.96 -23.55 -1.65
N GLU A 40 -10.29 -24.40 -2.63
CA GLU A 40 -9.31 -25.21 -3.35
C GLU A 40 -8.29 -24.34 -4.09
N ASP A 41 -8.74 -23.27 -4.75
CA ASP A 41 -7.85 -22.39 -5.50
C ASP A 41 -6.95 -21.59 -4.55
N VAL A 42 -7.48 -21.12 -3.42
CA VAL A 42 -6.66 -20.41 -2.42
C VAL A 42 -5.61 -21.33 -1.82
N VAL A 43 -5.97 -22.57 -1.49
CA VAL A 43 -5.01 -23.57 -0.96
C VAL A 43 -3.92 -23.85 -1.99
N LYS A 44 -4.26 -24.07 -3.27
CA LYS A 44 -3.29 -24.27 -4.35
C LYS A 44 -2.37 -23.07 -4.54
N ALA A 45 -2.94 -21.86 -4.55
CA ALA A 45 -2.17 -20.64 -4.72
C ALA A 45 -1.24 -20.37 -3.53
N SER A 46 -1.70 -20.67 -2.31
CA SER A 46 -0.88 -20.61 -1.09
C SER A 46 0.30 -21.60 -1.17
N ALA A 47 0.05 -22.85 -1.57
CA ALA A 47 1.10 -23.85 -1.74
C ALA A 47 2.11 -23.51 -2.86
N ALA A 48 1.67 -22.82 -3.91
CA ALA A 48 2.54 -22.34 -4.99
C ALA A 48 3.40 -21.12 -4.58
N GLY A 49 3.12 -20.50 -3.43
CA GLY A 49 3.90 -19.42 -2.85
C GLY A 49 3.29 -18.03 -3.01
N PHE A 50 3.97 -17.05 -2.41
CA PHE A 50 3.46 -15.69 -2.22
C PHE A 50 2.96 -15.01 -3.50
N LYS A 51 3.67 -15.14 -4.63
CA LYS A 51 3.28 -14.48 -5.88
C LYS A 51 1.92 -14.98 -6.39
N SER A 52 1.72 -16.29 -6.38
CA SER A 52 0.47 -16.93 -6.81
C SER A 52 -0.67 -16.58 -5.86
N PHE A 53 -0.43 -16.67 -4.55
CA PHE A 53 -1.38 -16.25 -3.53
C PHE A 53 -1.82 -14.79 -3.73
N ARG A 54 -0.85 -13.86 -3.81
CA ARG A 54 -1.09 -12.43 -4.04
C ARG A 54 -1.91 -12.17 -5.31
N GLN A 55 -1.62 -12.89 -6.40
CA GLN A 55 -2.36 -12.72 -7.65
C GLN A 55 -3.82 -13.17 -7.51
N LEU A 56 -4.08 -14.24 -6.76
CA LEU A 56 -5.43 -14.76 -6.57
C LEU A 56 -6.27 -13.89 -5.63
N ILE A 57 -5.71 -13.47 -4.50
CA ILE A 57 -6.47 -12.72 -3.48
C ILE A 57 -6.76 -11.29 -3.92
N ARG A 58 -5.95 -10.72 -4.81
CA ARG A 58 -6.15 -9.36 -5.30
C ARG A 58 -7.27 -9.35 -6.33
N ARG A 59 -8.43 -8.87 -5.91
CA ARG A 59 -9.59 -8.59 -6.75
C ARG A 59 -9.88 -7.10 -6.81
N LYS A 60 -10.86 -6.72 -7.62
CA LYS A 60 -11.26 -5.31 -7.77
C LYS A 60 -11.70 -4.70 -6.44
N SER A 61 -12.45 -5.44 -5.62
CA SER A 61 -12.96 -4.96 -4.33
C SER A 61 -11.96 -5.16 -3.19
N PHE A 62 -11.18 -6.25 -3.21
CA PHE A 62 -10.14 -6.52 -2.22
C PHE A 62 -8.75 -6.41 -2.85
N PHE A 63 -8.09 -5.28 -2.68
CA PHE A 63 -6.80 -4.99 -3.32
C PHE A 63 -5.71 -4.59 -2.31
N PRO A 64 -5.37 -5.46 -1.34
CA PRO A 64 -4.39 -5.13 -0.30
C PRO A 64 -3.02 -4.78 -0.88
N THR A 65 -2.26 -3.92 -0.20
CA THR A 65 -0.88 -3.58 -0.57
C THR A 65 0.04 -4.81 -0.55
N ALA A 66 1.24 -4.69 -1.12
CA ALA A 66 2.17 -5.83 -1.18
C ALA A 66 2.57 -6.33 0.22
N GLU A 67 2.77 -5.41 1.16
CA GLU A 67 3.09 -5.69 2.56
C GLU A 67 1.94 -6.40 3.28
N VAL A 68 0.72 -5.87 3.16
CA VAL A 68 -0.48 -6.52 3.71
C VAL A 68 -0.64 -7.92 3.11
N CYS A 69 -0.49 -8.08 1.78
CA CYS A 69 -0.53 -9.40 1.15
C CYS A 69 0.48 -10.38 1.76
N MET A 70 1.70 -9.90 2.08
CA MET A 70 2.76 -10.74 2.65
C MET A 70 2.38 -11.21 4.05
N LYS A 71 1.89 -10.29 4.91
CA LYS A 71 1.39 -10.62 6.25
C LYS A 71 0.22 -11.61 6.19
N LEU A 72 -0.71 -11.43 5.24
CA LEU A 72 -1.81 -12.37 5.02
C LEU A 72 -1.32 -13.74 4.57
N PHE A 73 -0.35 -13.78 3.66
CA PHE A 73 0.24 -15.04 3.19
C PHE A 73 0.89 -15.78 4.36
N GLU A 74 1.83 -15.16 5.06
CA GLU A 74 2.56 -15.75 6.19
C GLU A 74 1.61 -16.22 7.30
N GLY A 75 0.61 -15.41 7.63
CA GLY A 75 -0.38 -15.75 8.65
C GLY A 75 -1.31 -16.90 8.26
N THR A 76 -1.48 -17.19 6.95
CA THR A 76 -2.43 -18.22 6.48
C THR A 76 -1.78 -19.51 5.97
N VAL A 77 -0.44 -19.59 5.83
CA VAL A 77 0.23 -20.79 5.31
C VAL A 77 -0.10 -22.04 6.12
N GLU A 78 0.07 -21.99 7.45
CA GLU A 78 -0.22 -23.14 8.32
C GLU A 78 -1.72 -23.35 8.49
N PHE A 79 -2.49 -22.26 8.54
CA PHE A 79 -3.95 -22.31 8.58
C PHE A 79 -4.50 -23.16 7.42
N PHE A 80 -4.06 -22.95 6.18
CA PHE A 80 -4.55 -23.73 5.04
C PHE A 80 -4.13 -25.21 5.03
N LYS A 81 -3.14 -25.61 5.83
CA LYS A 81 -2.74 -27.01 6.00
C LYS A 81 -3.55 -27.74 7.07
N ASN A 82 -4.23 -27.00 7.95
CA ASN A 82 -4.98 -27.56 9.07
C ASN A 82 -6.49 -27.49 8.83
N ASP A 83 -7.12 -28.62 8.51
CA ASP A 83 -8.57 -28.70 8.28
C ASP A 83 -9.42 -28.52 9.55
N ALA A 84 -8.82 -28.67 10.74
CA ALA A 84 -9.51 -28.42 12.00
C ALA A 84 -9.69 -26.92 12.29
N GLU A 85 -8.79 -26.09 11.76
CA GLU A 85 -8.89 -24.64 11.86
C GLU A 85 -9.79 -24.09 10.76
N GLN A 86 -10.94 -23.56 11.16
CA GLN A 86 -11.93 -22.99 10.26
C GLN A 86 -11.85 -21.46 10.17
N ILE A 87 -11.35 -20.79 11.20
CA ILE A 87 -11.28 -19.32 11.27
C ILE A 87 -9.89 -18.89 11.73
N ILE A 88 -9.35 -17.86 11.08
CA ILE A 88 -8.16 -17.12 11.54
C ILE A 88 -8.38 -15.61 11.34
N ILE A 89 -7.83 -14.81 12.24
CA ILE A 89 -7.88 -13.34 12.17
C ILE A 89 -6.45 -12.83 12.12
N ILE A 90 -6.17 -11.98 11.14
CA ILE A 90 -4.88 -11.32 10.94
C ILE A 90 -5.08 -9.83 11.17
N GLU A 91 -4.34 -9.28 12.13
CA GLU A 91 -4.38 -7.85 12.44
C GLU A 91 -3.24 -7.11 11.74
N TYR A 92 -3.53 -5.93 11.23
CA TYR A 92 -2.58 -5.04 10.57
C TYR A 92 -2.73 -3.62 11.14
N ASP A 93 -1.61 -2.98 11.48
CA ASP A 93 -1.57 -1.59 11.89
C ASP A 93 -0.70 -0.84 10.89
N ASP A 94 -1.25 0.17 10.22
CA ASP A 94 -0.47 0.96 9.26
C ASP A 94 0.73 1.69 9.91
N ALA A 95 0.69 1.91 11.22
CA ALA A 95 1.79 2.49 11.98
C ALA A 95 3.05 1.62 11.92
N ASP A 96 2.90 0.30 11.73
CA ASP A 96 4.02 -0.63 11.61
C ASP A 96 4.78 -0.47 10.27
N ALA A 97 4.13 0.10 9.25
CA ALA A 97 4.72 0.27 7.92
C ALA A 97 5.61 1.51 7.80
N PHE A 98 5.55 2.44 8.76
CA PHE A 98 6.41 3.61 8.75
C PHE A 98 7.82 3.23 9.21
N PRO A 99 8.88 3.74 8.54
CA PRO A 99 10.22 3.64 9.08
C PRO A 99 10.21 4.17 10.50
N LYS A 100 10.69 3.36 11.46
CA LYS A 100 10.90 3.86 12.82
C LYS A 100 11.83 5.06 12.69
N GLU A 101 11.38 6.23 13.15
CA GLU A 101 12.19 7.43 13.14
C GLU A 101 13.55 7.09 13.74
N GLU A 102 14.60 7.07 12.92
CA GLU A 102 15.94 7.20 13.45
C GLU A 102 15.95 8.55 14.15
N LYS A 103 16.16 8.55 15.47
CA LYS A 103 16.32 9.79 16.20
C LYS A 103 17.37 10.60 15.45
N PHE A 104 16.95 11.74 14.92
CA PHE A 104 17.86 12.67 14.29
C PHE A 104 18.78 13.20 15.39
N ILE A 105 19.93 12.54 15.57
CA ILE A 105 20.96 12.98 16.49
C ILE A 105 21.73 14.04 15.72
N LEU A 106 21.40 15.31 15.96
CA LEU A 106 22.34 16.40 15.71
C LEU A 106 23.57 16.07 16.54
N LYS A 107 24.67 15.71 15.87
CA LYS A 107 25.97 15.73 16.53
C LYS A 107 26.29 17.20 16.76
N ASP A 108 26.81 17.52 17.95
CA ASP A 108 27.17 18.91 18.28
C ASP A 108 28.15 19.53 17.25
N ASP A 109 28.88 18.70 16.51
CA ASP A 109 29.80 19.10 15.43
C ASP A 109 29.11 19.49 14.09
N ASP A 110 27.84 19.13 13.89
CA ASP A 110 27.07 19.42 12.66
C ASP A 110 26.18 20.69 12.80
N VAL A 111 26.30 21.42 13.92
CA VAL A 111 25.61 22.70 14.14
C VAL A 111 26.39 23.80 13.40
N VAL A 112 26.08 23.99 12.12
CA VAL A 112 26.48 25.19 11.40
C VAL A 112 25.62 26.34 11.92
N GLU A 113 26.24 27.33 12.57
CA GLU A 113 25.57 28.56 13.01
C GLU A 113 24.90 29.20 11.78
N LEU A 114 23.62 29.59 11.91
CA LEU A 114 22.84 30.22 10.83
C LEU A 114 23.59 31.38 10.17
N ASP A 115 24.41 32.08 10.95
CA ASP A 115 25.24 33.20 10.51
C ASP A 115 26.29 32.79 9.46
N GLN A 116 26.82 31.56 9.48
CA GLN A 116 27.78 31.07 8.48
C GLN A 116 27.11 30.71 7.14
N ILE A 117 25.85 30.26 7.16
CA ILE A 117 25.08 29.96 5.94
C ILE A 117 24.65 31.25 5.24
N LEU A 118 24.38 32.30 6.01
CA LEU A 118 23.98 33.62 5.50
C LEU A 118 25.13 34.40 4.84
N GLU A 119 26.39 34.07 5.14
CA GLU A 119 27.57 34.74 4.58
C GLU A 119 28.09 34.11 3.27
N GLU A 120 27.73 32.85 2.97
CA GLU A 120 28.23 32.14 1.78
C GLU A 120 27.47 32.48 0.49
N ASP A 121 26.31 33.14 0.56
CA ASP A 121 25.57 33.65 -0.61
C ASP A 121 25.97 35.09 -0.97
N GLY A 122 27.27 35.34 -0.93
CA GLY A 122 27.91 36.59 -1.33
C GLY A 122 28.06 36.69 -2.85
N GLU A 123 26.98 37.10 -3.52
CA GLU A 123 26.85 37.75 -4.84
C GLU A 123 25.69 37.15 -5.64
N THR A 124 24.45 37.52 -5.29
CA THR A 124 23.38 37.52 -6.29
C THR A 124 23.58 38.74 -7.19
N SER A 125 24.39 38.62 -8.25
CA SER A 125 24.32 39.59 -9.33
C SER A 125 22.89 39.55 -9.89
N GLU A 126 22.16 40.67 -9.82
CA GLU A 126 20.77 40.79 -10.32
C GLU A 126 20.61 40.46 -11.81
N ASP A 127 21.72 40.21 -12.52
CA ASP A 127 21.78 39.92 -13.96
C ASP A 127 21.60 38.42 -14.33
N GLU A 128 21.43 37.50 -13.37
CA GLU A 128 21.21 36.07 -13.67
C GLU A 128 19.74 35.66 -13.83
N ILE A 129 18.79 36.59 -13.78
CA ILE A 129 17.42 36.30 -14.19
C ILE A 129 17.40 36.28 -15.72
N LYS A 130 17.65 35.11 -16.32
CA LYS A 130 17.33 34.89 -17.73
C LYS A 130 15.84 35.14 -17.91
N GLU A 131 15.49 36.09 -18.78
CA GLU A 131 14.11 36.30 -19.21
C GLU A 131 13.51 34.95 -19.60
N ILE A 132 12.32 34.67 -19.07
CA ILE A 132 11.54 33.50 -19.48
C ILE A 132 11.22 33.73 -20.96
N ASP A 133 11.80 32.89 -21.82
CA ASP A 133 11.45 32.85 -23.24
C ASP A 133 9.96 32.55 -23.36
N ASP A 134 9.18 33.48 -23.92
CA ASP A 134 7.76 33.28 -24.20
C ASP A 134 7.53 32.35 -25.41
N GLY A 135 8.63 31.88 -26.00
CA GLY A 135 8.71 30.98 -27.14
C GLY A 135 8.10 29.60 -26.87
N GLU A 136 6.81 29.51 -27.14
CA GLU A 136 6.08 28.30 -27.58
C GLU A 136 6.39 26.98 -26.82
N ASP A 137 6.23 26.95 -25.50
CA ASP A 137 5.95 25.67 -24.80
C ASP A 137 4.45 25.52 -24.51
N SER A 138 3.61 26.00 -25.44
CA SER A 138 2.20 25.61 -25.44
C SER A 138 2.10 24.25 -26.12
N LEU A 139 1.77 23.21 -25.36
CA LEU A 139 1.28 21.96 -25.93
C LEU A 139 0.05 22.28 -26.79
N ARG A 140 0.24 22.38 -28.11
CA ARG A 140 -0.84 22.60 -29.07
C ARG A 140 -1.65 21.31 -29.16
N TYR A 141 -2.68 21.19 -28.33
CA TYR A 141 -3.66 20.11 -28.45
C TYR A 141 -4.59 20.41 -29.64
N SER A 142 -4.59 19.53 -30.63
CA SER A 142 -5.57 19.58 -31.72
C SER A 142 -6.78 18.74 -31.33
N PRO A 143 -8.03 19.17 -31.65
CA PRO A 143 -9.24 18.37 -31.37
C PRO A 143 -9.28 16.99 -32.04
N GLU A 144 -8.33 16.69 -32.92
CA GLU A 144 -8.17 15.39 -33.59
C GLU A 144 -7.40 14.36 -32.74
N ASP A 145 -6.68 14.79 -31.69
CA ASP A 145 -5.91 13.90 -30.81
C ASP A 145 -6.79 13.11 -29.81
N ILE A 146 -8.10 13.39 -29.78
CA ILE A 146 -9.12 12.60 -29.08
C ILE A 146 -9.86 11.68 -30.07
N SER A 147 -9.11 10.91 -30.87
CA SER A 147 -9.73 9.84 -31.67
C SER A 147 -10.14 8.69 -30.75
N GLU A 148 -11.44 8.65 -30.44
CA GLU A 148 -12.14 7.50 -29.89
C GLU A 148 -11.89 6.28 -30.78
N HIS A 149 -11.12 5.31 -30.30
CA HIS A 149 -11.19 3.95 -30.81
C HIS A 149 -12.29 3.22 -30.05
N GLU A 150 -13.53 3.37 -30.53
CA GLU A 150 -14.52 2.31 -30.45
C GLU A 150 -14.06 1.14 -31.34
N ASN A 151 -13.85 -0.02 -30.73
CA ASN A 151 -14.13 -1.34 -31.31
C ASN A 151 -14.08 -2.42 -30.23
#